data_AF-A0A355CL98-F1
#
_entry.id   AF-A0A355CL98-F1
#
_cell.length_a   1.000
_cell.length_b   1.000
_cell.length_c   1.000
_cell.angle_alpha   90.00
_cell.angle_beta   90.00
_cell.angle_gamma   90.00
#
_symmetry.space_group_name_H-M   'P 1'
#
loop_
_entity.id
_entity.type
_entity.pdbx_description
1 polymer ?
#
loop_
_entity_poly.entity_id
_entity_poly.type
_entity_poly.pdbx_seq_one_letter_code
_entity_poly.pdbx_strand_id
1 'polypeptide(L)' 'DCGGADSYLADGQLLPEVFAEACAKAGQPLTLRMQEGYDHSYYFIASFMEDHIQHHAAVLCKVGAGL' A
#
# COMPACT_ATOMS: atom_id res chain seq x y z
N ASP A 1 1.58 -0.92 -0.55
CA ASP A 1 3.04 -1.07 -0.67
C ASP A 1 3.43 -1.04 -2.13
N CYS A 2 4.65 -0.65 -2.45
CA CYS A 2 5.22 -0.74 -3.79
C CYS A 2 6.59 -1.42 -3.70
N GLY A 3 6.85 -2.42 -4.54
CA GLY A 3 8.14 -3.11 -4.60
C GLY A 3 9.21 -2.15 -5.14
N GLY A 4 10.33 -2.00 -4.44
CA GLY A 4 11.42 -1.12 -4.83
C GLY A 4 12.28 -1.67 -5.97
N ALA A 5 12.18 -2.97 -6.26
CA ALA A 5 12.83 -3.63 -7.40
C ALA A 5 11.82 -4.06 -8.47
N ASP A 6 10.63 -3.47 -8.47
CA ASP A 6 9.58 -3.74 -9.44
C ASP A 6 9.94 -3.18 -10.83
N SER A 7 9.88 -4.01 -11.87
CA SER A 7 10.16 -3.59 -13.25
C SER A 7 9.19 -2.53 -13.75
N TYR A 8 7.92 -2.60 -13.35
CA TYR A 8 6.91 -1.61 -13.75
C TYR A 8 7.10 -0.28 -13.04
N LEU A 9 7.77 -0.26 -11.88
CA LEU A 9 8.23 0.98 -11.26
C LEU A 9 9.35 1.61 -12.09
N ALA A 10 10.35 0.80 -12.48
CA ALA A 10 11.46 1.25 -13.31
C ALA A 10 11.01 1.74 -14.70
N ASP A 11 10.00 1.10 -15.28
CA ASP A 11 9.38 1.47 -16.56
C ASP A 11 8.44 2.69 -16.46
N GLY A 12 8.21 3.22 -15.25
CA GLY A 12 7.38 4.41 -15.04
C GLY A 12 5.87 4.17 -15.16
N GLN A 13 5.39 2.93 -14.96
CA GLN A 13 3.97 2.59 -15.07
C GLN A 13 3.21 2.73 -13.76
N LEU A 14 3.88 2.55 -12.60
CA LEU A 14 3.22 2.56 -11.29
C LEU A 14 2.99 3.98 -10.72
N LEU A 15 3.98 4.87 -10.87
CA LEU A 15 3.92 6.28 -10.45
C LEU A 15 3.46 6.52 -8.98
N PRO A 16 3.99 5.79 -7.98
CA PRO A 16 3.55 5.91 -6.58
C PRO A 16 3.73 7.32 -5.99
N GLU A 17 4.75 8.06 -6.44
CA GLU A 17 5.02 9.44 -6.05
C GLU A 17 3.95 10.42 -6.55
N VAL A 18 3.45 10.23 -7.77
CA VAL A 18 2.37 11.05 -8.32
C VAL A 18 1.09 10.84 -7.54
N PHE A 19 0.79 9.59 -7.17
CA PHE A 19 -0.34 9.27 -6.31
C PHE A 19 -0.20 9.89 -4.92
N ALA A 20 0.99 9.83 -4.31
CA ALA A 20 1.25 10.45 -3.02
C ALA A 20 1.07 11.97 -3.04
N GLU A 21 1.57 12.64 -4.07
CA GLU A 21 1.37 14.07 -4.26
C GLU A 21 -0.12 14.43 -4.41
N ALA A 22 -0.88 13.63 -5.16
CA ALA A 22 -2.32 13.82 -5.33
C ALA A 22 -3.08 13.66 -4.00
N CYS A 23 -2.76 12.64 -3.20
CA CYS A 23 -3.34 12.46 -1.87
C CYS A 23 -3.03 13.65 -0.94
N ALA A 24 -1.78 14.12 -0.94
CA ALA A 24 -1.39 15.29 -0.15
C ALA A 24 -2.18 16.55 -0.54
N LYS A 25 -2.35 16.81 -1.85
CA LYS A 25 -3.15 17.93 -2.36
C LYS A 25 -4.63 17.82 -1.98
N ALA A 26 -5.18 16.61 -1.97
CA ALA A 26 -6.57 16.36 -1.62
C ALA A 26 -6.83 16.29 -0.10
N GLY A 27 -5.78 16.28 0.73
CA GLY A 27 -5.91 16.03 2.17
C GLY A 27 -6.33 14.59 2.51
N GLN A 28 -6.15 13.66 1.59
CA GLN A 28 -6.45 12.24 1.80
C GLN A 28 -5.29 11.58 2.58
N PRO A 29 -5.55 11.00 3.77
CA PRO A 29 -4.51 10.28 4.51
C PRO A 29 -4.00 9.09 3.69
N LEU A 30 -2.69 9.04 3.48
CA LEU A 30 -2.01 7.97 2.75
C LEU A 30 -0.84 7.45 3.58
N THR A 31 -0.76 6.13 3.71
CA THR A 31 0.46 5.44 4.16
C THR A 31 1.03 4.69 2.96
N LEU A 32 2.05 5.28 2.32
CA LEU A 32 2.78 4.66 1.23
C LEU A 32 4.09 4.08 1.76
N ARG A 33 4.29 2.77 1.57
CA ARG A 33 5.51 2.05 1.95
C ARG A 33 6.21 1.52 0.71
N MET A 34 7.46 1.90 0.52
CA MET A 34 8.35 1.32 -0.49
C MET A 34 9.09 0.13 0.13
N GLN A 35 9.06 -1.02 -0.53
CA GLN A 35 9.64 -2.26 -0.03
C GLN A 35 10.87 -2.61 -0.85
N GLU A 36 12.06 -2.21 -0.36
CA GLU A 36 13.33 -2.40 -1.07
C GLU A 36 13.59 -3.87 -1.40
N GLY A 37 14.05 -4.13 -2.63
CA GLY A 37 14.37 -5.49 -3.11
C GLY A 37 13.18 -6.36 -3.51
N TYR A 38 11.94 -5.92 -3.28
CA TYR A 38 10.74 -6.66 -3.69
C TYR A 38 10.29 -6.29 -5.11
N ASP A 39 9.80 -7.30 -5.82
CA ASP A 39 9.34 -7.24 -7.21
C ASP A 39 7.80 -7.14 -7.32
N HIS A 40 7.25 -7.42 -8.51
CA HIS A 40 5.80 -7.42 -8.78
C HIS A 40 5.12 -8.79 -8.55
N SER A 41 5.79 -9.75 -7.92
CA SER A 41 5.29 -11.12 -7.86
C SER A 41 4.32 -11.35 -6.70
N TYR A 42 3.67 -12.51 -6.71
CA TYR A 42 2.91 -12.98 -5.56
C TYR A 42 3.77 -13.21 -4.31
N TYR A 43 5.10 -13.39 -4.44
CA TYR A 43 5.98 -13.46 -3.28
C TYR A 43 6.06 -12.13 -2.54
N PHE A 44 6.14 -11.01 -3.26
CA PHE A 44 6.04 -9.68 -2.69
C PHE A 44 4.70 -9.48 -1.99
N ILE A 45 3.60 -9.77 -2.69
CA ILE A 45 2.25 -9.60 -2.15
C ILE A 45 2.07 -10.42 -0.87
N ALA A 46 2.43 -11.71 -0.89
CA ALA A 46 2.28 -12.60 0.25
C ALA A 46 3.11 -12.15 1.47
N SER A 47 4.28 -11.56 1.25
CA SER A 47 5.18 -11.10 2.33
C SER A 47 4.56 -10.01 3.20
N PHE A 48 3.69 -9.17 2.63
CA PHE A 48 3.06 -8.05 3.34
C PHE A 48 1.54 -8.19 3.47
N MET A 49 0.96 -9.29 3.00
CA MET A 49 -0.49 -9.51 2.99
C MET A 49 -1.11 -9.42 4.40
N GLU A 50 -0.41 -9.93 5.41
CA GLU A 50 -0.90 -9.88 6.81
C GLU A 50 -1.15 -8.43 7.27
N ASP A 51 -0.21 -7.51 7.02
CA ASP A 51 -0.37 -6.09 7.37
C ASP A 51 -1.62 -5.48 6.72
N HIS A 52 -1.88 -5.82 5.45
CA HIS A 52 -3.06 -5.33 4.72
C HIS A 52 -4.36 -5.90 5.30
N ILE A 53 -4.36 -7.18 5.64
CA ILE A 53 -5.50 -7.82 6.32
C ILE A 53 -5.77 -7.13 7.67
N GLN A 54 -4.73 -6.86 8.47
CA GLN A 54 -4.89 -6.17 9.76
C GLN A 54 -5.39 -4.74 9.60
N HIS A 55 -4.86 -3.99 8.63
CA HIS A 55 -5.36 -2.65 8.29
C HIS A 55 -6.85 -2.68 7.96
N HIS A 56 -7.29 -3.60 7.11
CA HIS A 56 -8.69 -3.73 6.74
C HIS A 56 -9.55 -4.24 7.90
N ALA A 57 -9.08 -5.20 8.70
CA ALA A 57 -9.80 -5.72 9.86
C ALA A 57 -10.07 -4.61 10.89
N ALA A 58 -9.13 -3.69 11.13
CA ALA A 58 -9.33 -2.56 12.04
C ALA A 58 -10.50 -1.63 11.63
N VAL A 59 -10.85 -1.61 10.34
CA VAL A 59 -11.95 -0.79 9.81
C VAL A 59 -13.24 -1.62 9.67
N LEU A 60 -13.14 -2.80 9.07
CA LEU A 60 -14.28 -3.64 8.69
C LEU A 60 -14.81 -4.48 9.85
N CYS A 61 -13.92 -4.93 10.73
CA CYS A 61 -14.26 -5.79 11.86
C CYS A 61 -14.39 -5.00 13.16
N LYS A 62 -14.71 -3.69 13.09
CA LYS A 62 -15.14 -2.97 14.28
C LYS A 62 -16.26 -3.76 14.94
N VAL A 63 -15.93 -4.46 16.04
CA VAL A 63 -16.88 -4.93 17.04
C VAL A 63 -17.72 -3.71 17.35
N GLY A 64 -19.04 -3.84 17.19
CA GLY A 64 -19.97 -2.74 17.38
C GLY A 64 -19.56 -1.93 18.61
N ALA A 65 -19.15 -0.69 18.38
CA ALA A 65 -19.17 0.31 19.42
C ALA A 65 -20.65 0.45 19.81
N GLY A 66 -21.07 -0.35 20.78
CA GLY A 66 -22.27 -0.09 21.53
C GLY A 66 -22.08 1.22 22.28
N LEU A 67 -23.16 2.00 22.29
CA LEU A 67 -23.43 3.18 23.12
C LEU A 67 -22.63 4.45 22.79
#